data_AF-A0A972HWP2-F1
#
_entry.id   AF-A0A972HWP2-F1
#
_cell.length_a   1.000
_cell.length_b   1.000
_cell.length_c   1.000
_cell.angle_alpha   90.00
_cell.angle_beta   90.00
_cell.angle_gamma   90.00
#
_symmetry.space_group_name_H-M   'P 1'
#
loop_
_entity.id
_entity.type
_entity.pdbx_description
1 polymer ?
#
loop_
_entity_poly.entity_id
_entity_poly.type
_entity_poly.pdbx_seq_one_letter_code
_entity_poly.pdbx_strand_id
1 'polypeptide(L)'
;MPKVLVFEIGSTTTLVNAFKDLDTSSPSFIGGAQAATSVAQGDVTLGLLEALKSLRAKFPEEDFSGAKILASSSAAGGLRMSVHGLVEDMTVKAAKEAALGAGANISFLTSGRLRRTDLVKIKETKPNIILIAGGVDYGERDTAIYNAELIVGLKLDVPVIYAGNLENDDEIRLIFKEAGRESYLHVVDNVYPRIDQLNILPTRKVIQQVFEAHIVHAEGMDKIREVVDSHIVPTPGSVMLATELLTEVCKDVLTIDVGGATTDVHSVTQGSEEIGRILVSPEPEAKRTVEGDLGLYINHENILDLFQKGELEKESGLSKEELEIELADYGPIPTNENAKKLVSALAKKALITSVHRHAGHLIDLFFSGGKKSAAVGKDLTSIKVVIGTGGALTQLEDGLELLNSIPGSNKGDRLLPQDGIKAYLDKDYIMASLGVLSMEYKEAALKLLLNSLGLDPKDFED
;
A
#
# COMPACT_ATOMS: atom_id res chain seq x y z
N MET A 1 -1.00 32.03 12.27
CA MET A 1 -0.82 31.48 10.91
C MET A 1 -1.83 30.37 10.72
N PRO A 2 -2.27 30.06 9.49
CA PRO A 2 -3.22 28.98 9.27
C PRO A 2 -2.63 27.65 9.75
N LYS A 3 -3.44 26.85 10.44
CA LYS A 3 -3.11 25.49 10.87
C LYS A 3 -3.63 24.49 9.85
N VAL A 4 -3.00 23.33 9.80
CA VAL A 4 -3.49 22.19 9.04
C VAL A 4 -3.77 21.05 10.01
N LEU A 5 -4.96 20.47 9.91
CA LEU A 5 -5.30 19.19 10.50
C LEU A 5 -5.25 18.13 9.41
N VAL A 6 -4.55 17.03 9.68
CA VAL A 6 -4.58 15.86 8.81
C VAL A 6 -5.35 14.75 9.53
N PHE A 7 -6.43 14.29 8.90
CA PHE A 7 -7.26 13.19 9.38
C PHE A 7 -6.80 11.89 8.72
N GLU A 8 -6.28 10.97 9.50
CA GLU A 8 -5.88 9.65 9.02
C GLU A 8 -6.89 8.62 9.50
N ILE A 9 -7.78 8.19 8.62
CA ILE A 9 -8.91 7.31 8.93
C ILE A 9 -8.54 5.88 8.55
N GLY A 10 -7.85 5.19 9.45
CA GLY A 10 -7.45 3.80 9.29
C GLY A 10 -8.60 2.83 9.53
N SER A 11 -8.45 1.56 9.14
CA SER A 11 -9.46 0.51 9.35
C SER A 11 -9.73 0.21 10.84
N THR A 12 -8.73 0.38 11.70
CA THR A 12 -8.82 0.10 13.16
C THR A 12 -8.72 1.35 14.01
N THR A 13 -7.91 2.32 13.60
CA THR A 13 -7.60 3.54 14.35
C THR A 13 -7.77 4.77 13.47
N THR A 14 -8.35 5.83 14.02
CA THR A 14 -8.43 7.16 13.40
C THR A 14 -7.50 8.11 14.13
N LEU A 15 -6.58 8.76 13.43
CA LEU A 15 -5.66 9.75 13.96
C LEU A 15 -6.00 11.15 13.44
N VAL A 16 -5.75 12.15 14.29
CA VAL A 16 -5.82 13.57 13.93
C VAL A 16 -4.52 14.21 14.35
N ASN A 17 -3.77 14.71 13.36
CA ASN A 17 -2.48 15.35 13.56
C ASN A 17 -2.56 16.82 13.19
N ALA A 18 -2.02 17.69 14.04
CA ALA A 18 -2.09 19.14 13.87
C ALA A 18 -0.71 19.74 13.59
N PHE A 19 -0.66 20.60 12.57
CA PHE A 19 0.56 21.26 12.12
C PHE A 19 0.37 22.78 12.02
N LYS A 20 1.45 23.53 12.25
CA LYS A 20 1.50 24.99 12.10
C LYS A 20 2.80 25.46 11.46
N ASP A 21 2.78 26.72 11.06
CA ASP A 21 3.95 27.45 10.55
C ASP A 21 4.57 26.78 9.30
N LEU A 22 3.72 26.13 8.50
CA LEU A 22 4.11 25.34 7.32
C LEU A 22 4.72 26.18 6.20
N ASP A 23 4.33 27.45 6.09
CA ASP A 23 4.89 28.40 5.11
C ASP A 23 6.19 29.07 5.61
N THR A 24 6.73 28.61 6.75
CA THR A 24 7.92 29.20 7.37
C THR A 24 9.13 28.27 7.26
N SER A 25 10.30 28.79 7.62
CA SER A 25 11.52 27.97 7.72
C SER A 25 11.45 26.89 8.80
N SER A 26 10.52 27.01 9.74
CA SER A 26 10.44 26.24 10.99
C SER A 26 9.03 25.66 11.18
N PRO A 27 8.59 24.73 10.31
CA PRO A 27 7.30 24.07 10.47
C PRO A 27 7.27 23.27 11.78
N SER A 28 6.10 23.19 12.39
CA SER A 28 5.93 22.56 13.70
C SER A 28 4.76 21.58 13.71
N PHE A 29 5.04 20.37 14.20
CA PHE A 29 4.02 19.44 14.65
C PHE A 29 3.56 19.86 16.05
N ILE A 30 2.28 20.23 16.18
CA ILE A 30 1.68 20.62 17.46
C ILE A 30 1.46 19.37 18.32
N GLY A 31 0.96 18.31 17.69
CA GLY A 31 0.68 17.03 18.32
C GLY A 31 -0.48 16.30 17.67
N GLY A 32 -0.76 15.10 18.19
CA GLY A 32 -1.76 14.20 17.67
C GLY A 32 -2.68 13.60 18.73
N ALA A 33 -3.83 13.13 18.26
CA ALA A 33 -4.75 12.31 19.04
C ALA A 33 -5.29 11.17 18.18
N GLN A 34 -5.68 10.08 18.85
CA GLN A 34 -6.20 8.89 18.20
C GLN A 34 -7.48 8.41 18.90
N ALA A 35 -8.34 7.73 18.15
CA ALA A 35 -9.51 7.02 18.63
C ALA A 35 -9.72 5.73 17.83
N ALA A 36 -10.51 4.79 18.34
CA ALA A 36 -10.90 3.61 17.58
C ALA A 36 -11.74 4.02 16.37
N THR A 37 -11.49 3.43 15.20
CA THR A 37 -12.31 3.70 14.02
C THR A 37 -13.67 3.04 14.18
N SER A 38 -14.73 3.80 13.92
CA SER A 38 -16.12 3.39 14.07
C SER A 38 -16.72 2.74 12.80
N VAL A 39 -15.92 2.02 12.00
CA VAL A 39 -16.39 1.30 10.80
C VAL A 39 -17.51 0.31 11.17
N ALA A 40 -17.31 -0.46 12.25
CA ALA A 40 -18.29 -1.44 12.73
C ALA A 40 -19.60 -0.80 13.23
N GLN A 41 -19.60 0.50 13.49
CA GLN A 41 -20.78 1.27 13.91
C GLN A 41 -21.50 1.93 12.71
N GLY A 42 -20.99 1.75 11.48
CA GLY A 42 -21.56 2.30 10.25
C GLY A 42 -21.37 3.81 10.08
N ASP A 43 -20.50 4.44 10.87
CA ASP A 43 -20.19 5.87 10.74
C ASP A 43 -18.79 6.20 11.25
N VAL A 44 -17.82 6.32 10.33
CA VAL A 44 -16.43 6.68 10.65
C VAL A 44 -16.26 8.07 11.29
N THR A 45 -17.27 8.95 11.22
CA THR A 45 -17.17 10.29 11.83
C THR A 45 -17.14 10.26 13.35
N LEU A 46 -17.67 9.21 13.98
CA LEU A 46 -17.69 9.10 15.44
C LEU A 46 -16.26 9.00 16.01
N GLY A 47 -15.43 8.11 15.45
CA GLY A 47 -14.01 8.01 15.82
C GLY A 47 -13.24 9.30 15.55
N LEU A 48 -13.51 9.96 14.41
CA LEU A 48 -12.90 11.26 14.10
C LEU A 48 -13.27 12.35 15.12
N LEU A 49 -14.54 12.46 15.50
CA LEU A 49 -14.99 13.43 16.50
C LEU A 49 -14.38 13.16 17.88
N GLU A 50 -14.21 11.90 18.25
CA GLU A 50 -13.53 11.50 19.49
C GLU A 50 -12.04 11.87 19.47
N ALA A 51 -11.34 11.63 18.36
CA ALA A 51 -9.96 12.02 18.17
C ALA A 51 -9.80 13.56 18.22
N LEU A 52 -10.68 14.32 17.54
CA LEU A 52 -10.71 15.78 17.59
C LEU A 52 -10.96 16.32 18.99
N LYS A 53 -11.90 15.73 19.73
CA LYS A 53 -12.16 16.09 21.13
C LYS A 53 -10.93 15.84 22.00
N SER A 54 -10.26 14.71 21.81
CA SER A 54 -9.04 14.35 22.52
C SER A 54 -7.88 15.29 22.20
N LEU A 55 -7.73 15.69 20.93
CA LEU A 55 -6.72 16.68 20.52
C LEU A 55 -6.95 18.03 21.22
N ARG A 56 -8.19 18.53 21.19
CA ARG A 56 -8.56 19.80 21.84
C ARG A 56 -8.36 19.76 23.35
N ALA A 57 -8.58 18.61 23.98
CA ALA A 57 -8.35 18.42 25.42
C ALA A 57 -6.85 18.39 25.77
N LYS A 58 -6.01 17.82 24.89
CA LYS A 58 -4.55 17.77 25.06
C LYS A 58 -3.89 19.14 24.84
N PHE A 59 -4.42 19.94 23.93
CA PHE A 59 -3.87 21.25 23.54
C PHE A 59 -4.92 22.36 23.69
N PRO A 60 -5.38 22.68 24.92
CA PRO A 60 -6.46 23.63 25.17
C PRO A 60 -6.10 25.09 24.80
N GLU A 61 -4.80 25.42 24.75
CA GLU A 61 -4.27 26.72 24.33
C GLU A 61 -4.27 26.93 22.81
N GLU A 62 -4.39 25.85 22.03
CA GLU A 62 -4.36 25.90 20.58
C GLU A 62 -5.78 25.98 20.00
N ASP A 63 -6.08 27.08 19.30
CA ASP A 63 -7.33 27.20 18.55
C ASP A 63 -7.21 26.49 17.19
N PHE A 64 -7.94 25.40 17.00
CA PHE A 64 -8.01 24.65 15.73
C PHE A 64 -9.17 25.09 14.83
N SER A 65 -9.92 26.13 15.21
CA SER A 65 -10.98 26.68 14.37
C SER A 65 -10.38 27.31 13.10
N GLY A 66 -11.02 27.05 11.95
CA GLY A 66 -10.52 27.52 10.65
C GLY A 66 -9.22 26.87 10.16
N ALA A 67 -8.77 25.78 10.81
CA ALA A 67 -7.68 24.97 10.27
C ALA A 67 -8.12 24.31 8.95
N LYS A 68 -7.20 24.29 7.98
CA LYS A 68 -7.40 23.52 6.74
C LYS A 68 -7.36 22.04 7.07
N ILE A 69 -8.24 21.26 6.45
CA ILE A 69 -8.39 19.83 6.70
C ILE A 69 -7.91 19.06 5.47
N LEU A 70 -6.90 18.23 5.65
CA LEU A 70 -6.47 17.22 4.70
C LEU A 70 -6.83 15.83 5.26
N ALA A 71 -6.93 14.81 4.40
CA ALA A 71 -7.23 13.47 4.89
C ALA A 71 -6.56 12.35 4.11
N SER A 72 -6.20 11.29 4.83
CA SER A 72 -5.94 9.96 4.29
C SER A 72 -6.95 8.94 4.83
N SER A 73 -7.23 7.89 4.06
CA SER A 73 -8.13 6.83 4.53
C SER A 73 -7.78 5.45 3.97
N SER A 74 -7.87 4.43 4.81
CA SER A 74 -7.91 3.02 4.41
C SER A 74 -9.23 2.32 4.80
N ALA A 75 -10.07 2.99 5.60
CA ALA A 75 -11.38 2.51 6.03
C ALA A 75 -12.43 2.43 4.91
N ALA A 76 -12.17 3.04 3.74
CA ALA A 76 -13.10 3.09 2.61
C ALA A 76 -13.35 1.76 1.88
N GLY A 77 -12.74 0.66 2.37
CA GLY A 77 -12.64 -0.60 1.66
C GLY A 77 -11.46 -0.54 0.70
N GLY A 78 -10.51 -1.46 0.85
CA GLY A 78 -9.31 -1.51 0.02
C GLY A 78 -9.64 -1.55 -1.48
N LEU A 79 -8.66 -1.15 -2.31
CA LEU A 79 -8.74 -1.12 -3.76
C LEU A 79 -8.88 -2.53 -4.35
N ARG A 80 -10.03 -3.19 -4.20
CA ARG A 80 -10.27 -4.54 -4.71
C ARG A 80 -10.46 -4.49 -6.21
N MET A 81 -9.67 -5.25 -6.94
CA MET A 81 -9.69 -5.25 -8.40
C MET A 81 -9.83 -6.65 -8.99
N SER A 82 -10.43 -6.74 -10.18
CA SER A 82 -10.28 -7.89 -11.06
C SER A 82 -9.49 -7.51 -12.30
N VAL A 83 -8.58 -8.39 -12.75
CA VAL A 83 -7.67 -8.13 -13.87
C VAL A 83 -7.87 -9.20 -14.94
N HIS A 84 -8.13 -8.76 -16.17
CA HIS A 84 -8.44 -9.65 -17.29
C HIS A 84 -7.54 -9.29 -18.47
N GLY A 85 -6.69 -10.22 -18.91
CA GLY A 85 -5.74 -10.00 -20.00
C GLY A 85 -5.73 -11.13 -21.03
N LEU A 86 -4.90 -11.02 -22.06
CA LEU A 86 -4.78 -12.02 -23.13
C LEU A 86 -3.93 -13.24 -22.71
N VAL A 87 -2.66 -13.01 -22.38
CA VAL A 87 -1.71 -14.06 -21.97
C VAL A 87 -1.22 -13.79 -20.55
N GLU A 88 -1.16 -14.84 -19.73
CA GLU A 88 -0.77 -14.79 -18.32
C GLU A 88 0.59 -14.11 -18.11
N ASP A 89 1.62 -14.61 -18.80
CA ASP A 89 2.99 -14.10 -18.66
C ASP A 89 3.29 -12.78 -19.40
N MET A 90 2.29 -12.18 -20.06
CA MET A 90 2.45 -10.94 -20.82
C MET A 90 1.51 -9.84 -20.33
N THR A 91 0.39 -9.64 -21.03
CA THR A 91 -0.57 -8.55 -20.75
C THR A 91 -1.22 -8.66 -19.37
N VAL A 92 -1.45 -9.89 -18.89
CA VAL A 92 -2.02 -10.12 -17.56
C VAL A 92 -1.01 -9.74 -16.49
N LYS A 93 0.24 -10.21 -16.61
CA LYS A 93 1.34 -9.82 -15.73
C LYS A 93 1.53 -8.30 -15.71
N ALA A 94 1.57 -7.65 -16.87
CA ALA A 94 1.70 -6.19 -16.99
C ALA A 94 0.56 -5.44 -16.28
N ALA A 95 -0.68 -5.85 -16.52
CA ALA A 95 -1.86 -5.27 -15.88
C ALA A 95 -1.88 -5.52 -14.36
N LYS A 96 -1.45 -6.71 -13.92
CA LYS A 96 -1.26 -7.06 -12.51
C LYS A 96 -0.23 -6.15 -11.85
N GLU A 97 0.93 -5.92 -12.46
CA GLU A 97 1.95 -5.02 -11.91
C GLU A 97 1.47 -3.56 -11.83
N ALA A 98 0.72 -3.09 -12.83
CA ALA A 98 0.10 -1.76 -12.77
C ALA A 98 -0.90 -1.64 -11.60
N ALA A 99 -1.74 -2.65 -11.41
CA ALA A 99 -2.71 -2.70 -10.32
C ALA A 99 -2.04 -2.81 -8.94
N LEU A 100 -1.09 -3.72 -8.76
CA LEU A 100 -0.34 -3.86 -7.50
C LEU A 100 0.44 -2.59 -7.18
N GLY A 101 1.10 -1.99 -8.18
CA GLY A 101 1.78 -0.69 -8.03
C GLY A 101 0.83 0.45 -7.66
N ALA A 102 -0.44 0.36 -8.05
CA ALA A 102 -1.50 1.27 -7.60
C ALA A 102 -2.07 0.93 -6.21
N GLY A 103 -1.57 -0.13 -5.54
CA GLY A 103 -2.03 -0.64 -4.23
C GLY A 103 -3.32 -1.44 -4.29
N ALA A 104 -3.61 -2.05 -5.43
CA ALA A 104 -4.78 -2.89 -5.56
C ALA A 104 -4.63 -4.22 -4.81
N ASN A 105 -5.70 -4.63 -4.15
CA ASN A 105 -5.90 -6.00 -3.72
C ASN A 105 -6.56 -6.77 -4.88
N ILE A 106 -5.80 -7.63 -5.56
CA ILE A 106 -6.30 -8.37 -6.72
C ILE A 106 -7.16 -9.55 -6.24
N SER A 107 -8.47 -9.36 -6.34
CA SER A 107 -9.48 -10.35 -5.93
C SER A 107 -9.66 -11.48 -6.95
N PHE A 108 -9.40 -11.22 -8.24
CA PHE A 108 -9.55 -12.20 -9.31
C PHE A 108 -8.74 -11.84 -10.55
N LEU A 109 -8.17 -12.85 -11.21
CA LEU A 109 -7.32 -12.67 -12.37
C LEU A 109 -7.61 -13.76 -13.41
N THR A 110 -7.70 -13.36 -14.69
CA THR A 110 -7.94 -14.30 -15.80
C THR A 110 -7.09 -13.99 -17.02
N SER A 111 -6.78 -15.02 -17.80
CA SER A 111 -6.16 -14.93 -19.12
C SER A 111 -7.10 -15.45 -20.21
N GLY A 112 -7.07 -14.80 -21.37
CA GLY A 112 -7.90 -15.14 -22.53
C GLY A 112 -9.34 -14.66 -22.42
N ARG A 113 -10.23 -15.30 -23.19
CA ARG A 113 -11.65 -15.00 -23.20
C ARG A 113 -12.33 -15.44 -21.90
N LEU A 114 -13.08 -14.52 -21.30
CA LEU A 114 -13.88 -14.77 -20.10
C LEU A 114 -14.94 -15.85 -20.35
N ARG A 115 -15.09 -16.74 -19.36
CA ARG A 115 -16.11 -17.79 -19.35
C ARG A 115 -17.26 -17.39 -18.45
N ARG A 116 -18.40 -18.06 -18.60
CA ARG A 116 -19.58 -17.86 -17.74
C ARG A 116 -19.26 -18.05 -16.25
N THR A 117 -18.37 -18.97 -15.91
CA THR A 117 -17.88 -19.19 -14.55
C THR A 117 -17.08 -18.01 -14.01
N ASP A 118 -16.33 -17.33 -14.88
CA ASP A 118 -15.53 -16.17 -14.49
C ASP A 118 -16.42 -14.98 -14.20
N LEU A 119 -17.49 -14.79 -14.97
CA LEU A 119 -18.50 -13.75 -14.72
C LEU A 119 -19.21 -13.91 -13.36
N VAL A 120 -19.44 -15.15 -12.92
CA VAL A 120 -19.99 -15.43 -11.58
C VAL A 120 -18.98 -15.00 -10.50
N LYS A 121 -17.71 -15.40 -10.65
CA LYS A 121 -16.65 -15.03 -9.71
C LYS A 121 -16.40 -13.52 -9.64
N ILE A 122 -16.47 -12.81 -10.77
CA ILE A 122 -16.37 -11.33 -10.80
C ILE A 122 -17.47 -10.72 -9.94
N LYS A 123 -18.71 -11.24 -9.98
CA LYS A 123 -19.80 -10.75 -9.13
C LYS A 123 -19.60 -11.08 -7.65
N GLU A 124 -19.14 -12.28 -7.34
CA GLU A 124 -18.91 -12.75 -5.97
C GLU A 124 -17.78 -11.98 -5.27
N THR A 125 -16.73 -11.64 -6.01
CA THR A 125 -15.55 -10.91 -5.49
C THR A 125 -15.83 -9.43 -5.22
N LYS A 126 -16.93 -8.87 -5.76
CA LYS A 126 -17.35 -7.47 -5.58
C LYS A 126 -16.17 -6.48 -5.79
N PRO A 127 -15.53 -6.49 -6.97
CA PRO A 127 -14.42 -5.58 -7.25
C PRO A 127 -14.93 -4.13 -7.26
N ASN A 128 -14.06 -3.23 -6.81
CA ASN A 128 -14.26 -1.79 -6.85
C ASN A 128 -13.75 -1.19 -8.17
N ILE A 129 -12.88 -1.89 -8.91
CA ILE A 129 -12.44 -1.54 -10.27
C ILE A 129 -12.19 -2.82 -11.07
N ILE A 130 -12.51 -2.82 -12.37
CA ILE A 130 -12.17 -3.90 -13.31
C ILE A 130 -11.13 -3.38 -14.31
N LEU A 131 -10.04 -4.11 -14.50
CA LEU A 131 -9.00 -3.79 -15.49
C LEU A 131 -9.04 -4.80 -16.64
N ILE A 132 -9.26 -4.32 -17.86
CA ILE A 132 -9.18 -5.08 -19.10
C ILE A 132 -7.89 -4.67 -19.82
N ALA A 133 -7.03 -5.65 -20.07
CA ALA A 133 -5.86 -5.54 -20.93
C ALA A 133 -5.92 -6.61 -22.02
N GLY A 134 -5.01 -6.56 -22.98
CA GLY A 134 -4.91 -7.59 -24.01
C GLY A 134 -4.42 -7.06 -25.34
N GLY A 135 -3.65 -7.89 -26.03
CA GLY A 135 -2.96 -7.52 -27.27
C GLY A 135 -1.80 -6.55 -27.04
N VAL A 136 -0.74 -6.72 -27.84
CA VAL A 136 0.18 -5.61 -28.12
C VAL A 136 -0.53 -4.62 -29.05
N ASP A 137 -0.01 -3.41 -29.17
CA ASP A 137 -0.55 -2.46 -30.13
C ASP A 137 -0.42 -3.02 -31.54
N TYR A 138 -1.49 -2.87 -32.32
CA TYR A 138 -1.60 -3.44 -33.67
C TYR A 138 -1.62 -4.98 -33.72
N GLY A 139 -1.82 -5.64 -32.58
CA GLY A 139 -1.82 -7.09 -32.41
C GLY A 139 -3.23 -7.70 -32.35
N GLU A 140 -3.39 -8.67 -31.44
CA GLU A 140 -4.70 -9.32 -31.20
C GLU A 140 -5.72 -8.29 -30.68
N ARG A 141 -6.95 -8.37 -31.19
CA ARG A 141 -8.03 -7.41 -30.95
C ARG A 141 -9.21 -8.04 -30.22
N ASP A 142 -9.62 -9.22 -30.69
CA ASP A 142 -10.91 -9.84 -30.39
C ASP A 142 -11.13 -10.16 -28.92
N THR A 143 -10.10 -10.61 -28.20
CA THR A 143 -10.25 -11.08 -26.81
C THR A 143 -10.64 -9.95 -25.88
N ALA A 144 -10.02 -8.77 -26.03
CA ALA A 144 -10.31 -7.64 -25.17
C ALA A 144 -11.71 -7.06 -25.44
N ILE A 145 -12.11 -6.98 -26.72
CA ILE A 145 -13.46 -6.60 -27.15
C ILE A 145 -14.50 -7.57 -26.57
N TYR A 146 -14.31 -8.87 -26.76
CA TYR A 146 -15.21 -9.91 -26.24
C TYR A 146 -15.36 -9.83 -24.71
N ASN A 147 -14.25 -9.62 -23.99
CA ASN A 147 -14.28 -9.47 -22.55
C ASN A 147 -15.02 -8.20 -22.12
N ALA A 148 -14.84 -7.08 -22.84
CA ALA A 148 -15.53 -5.83 -22.58
C ALA A 148 -17.05 -5.95 -22.76
N GLU A 149 -17.52 -6.61 -23.82
CA GLU A 149 -18.96 -6.88 -24.03
C GLU A 149 -19.56 -7.67 -22.87
N LEU A 150 -18.88 -8.72 -22.41
CA LEU A 150 -19.36 -9.52 -21.28
C LEU A 150 -19.38 -8.73 -19.97
N ILE A 151 -18.33 -7.94 -19.70
CA ILE A 151 -18.22 -7.12 -18.48
C ILE A 151 -19.30 -6.03 -18.47
N VAL A 152 -19.50 -5.30 -19.57
CA VAL A 152 -20.56 -4.29 -19.67
C VAL A 152 -21.95 -4.92 -19.51
N GLY A 153 -22.12 -6.14 -20.03
CA GLY A 153 -23.34 -6.95 -19.90
C GLY A 153 -23.67 -7.37 -18.46
N LEU A 154 -22.69 -7.37 -17.54
CA LEU A 154 -22.95 -7.62 -16.11
C LEU A 154 -23.70 -6.47 -15.44
N LYS A 155 -23.66 -5.25 -16.04
CA LYS A 155 -24.28 -4.02 -15.52
C LYS A 155 -23.86 -3.70 -14.07
N LEU A 156 -22.58 -3.90 -13.77
CA LEU A 156 -22.01 -3.55 -12.47
C LEU A 156 -21.71 -2.05 -12.43
N ASP A 157 -22.07 -1.39 -11.33
CA ASP A 157 -21.73 0.01 -11.05
C ASP A 157 -20.29 0.14 -10.56
N VAL A 158 -19.38 -0.37 -11.38
CA VAL A 158 -17.95 -0.49 -11.12
C VAL A 158 -17.20 0.11 -12.30
N PRO A 159 -16.26 1.03 -12.07
CA PRO A 159 -15.38 1.55 -13.12
C PRO A 159 -14.60 0.45 -13.83
N VAL A 160 -14.46 0.61 -15.15
CA VAL A 160 -13.69 -0.28 -16.01
C VAL A 160 -12.56 0.52 -16.65
N ILE A 161 -11.33 0.05 -16.45
CA ILE A 161 -10.13 0.60 -17.07
C ILE A 161 -9.77 -0.31 -18.25
N TYR A 162 -9.63 0.27 -19.44
CA TYR A 162 -9.12 -0.41 -20.63
C TYR A 162 -7.69 0.07 -20.90
N ALA A 163 -6.74 -0.86 -20.89
CA ALA A 163 -5.31 -0.62 -21.09
C ALA A 163 -4.69 -1.68 -22.03
N GLY A 164 -5.39 -1.99 -23.12
CA GLY A 164 -4.97 -2.98 -24.12
C GLY A 164 -4.58 -2.34 -25.46
N ASN A 165 -4.58 -3.14 -26.51
CA ASN A 165 -4.31 -2.73 -27.89
C ASN A 165 -5.08 -1.46 -28.28
N LEU A 166 -4.35 -0.41 -28.67
CA LEU A 166 -4.93 0.89 -29.06
C LEU A 166 -5.91 0.81 -30.23
N GLU A 167 -5.81 -0.22 -31.09
CA GLU A 167 -6.74 -0.38 -32.21
C GLU A 167 -8.17 -0.70 -31.78
N ASN A 168 -8.36 -1.11 -30.53
CA ASN A 168 -9.68 -1.38 -29.97
C ASN A 168 -10.30 -0.15 -29.29
N ASP A 169 -9.59 0.97 -29.14
CA ASP A 169 -10.05 2.12 -28.34
C ASP A 169 -11.44 2.61 -28.76
N ASP A 170 -11.65 2.80 -30.07
CA ASP A 170 -12.93 3.26 -30.61
C ASP A 170 -14.05 2.23 -30.40
N GLU A 171 -13.74 0.94 -30.56
CA GLU A 171 -14.69 -0.16 -30.39
C GLU A 171 -15.11 -0.31 -28.92
N ILE A 172 -14.15 -0.25 -28.00
CA ILE A 172 -14.40 -0.31 -26.55
C ILE A 172 -15.26 0.89 -26.12
N ARG A 173 -14.97 2.09 -26.63
CA ARG A 173 -15.79 3.28 -26.37
C ARG A 173 -17.22 3.09 -26.89
N LEU A 174 -17.37 2.52 -28.09
CA LEU A 174 -18.67 2.25 -28.68
C LEU A 174 -19.49 1.27 -27.82
N ILE A 175 -18.90 0.15 -27.39
CA ILE A 175 -19.55 -0.87 -26.53
C ILE A 175 -20.11 -0.24 -25.25
N PHE A 176 -19.31 0.59 -24.56
CA PHE A 176 -19.76 1.25 -23.33
C PHE A 176 -20.81 2.34 -23.60
N LYS A 177 -20.69 3.06 -24.72
CA LYS A 177 -21.66 4.07 -25.13
C LYS A 177 -23.02 3.46 -25.46
N GLU A 178 -23.06 2.39 -26.22
CA GLU A 178 -24.31 1.68 -26.57
C GLU A 178 -25.00 1.09 -25.35
N ALA A 179 -24.22 0.66 -24.35
CA ALA A 179 -24.74 0.21 -23.06
C ALA A 179 -25.20 1.37 -22.13
N GLY A 180 -24.96 2.63 -22.51
CA GLY A 180 -25.25 3.80 -21.67
C GLY A 180 -24.35 3.90 -20.43
N ARG A 181 -23.13 3.38 -20.49
CA ARG A 181 -22.18 3.29 -19.37
C ARG A 181 -20.84 3.99 -19.66
N GLU A 182 -20.84 4.98 -20.55
CA GLU A 182 -19.64 5.73 -20.94
C GLU A 182 -18.89 6.35 -19.75
N SER A 183 -19.61 6.76 -18.70
CA SER A 183 -19.03 7.35 -17.48
C SER A 183 -18.22 6.38 -16.63
N TYR A 184 -18.39 5.06 -16.85
CA TYR A 184 -17.66 4.02 -16.13
C TYR A 184 -16.37 3.62 -16.85
N LEU A 185 -16.16 4.05 -18.10
CA LEU A 185 -15.02 3.63 -18.90
C LEU A 185 -13.87 4.63 -18.82
N HIS A 186 -12.69 4.12 -18.49
CA HIS A 186 -11.42 4.86 -18.58
C HIS A 186 -10.49 4.14 -19.56
N VAL A 187 -10.25 4.75 -20.71
CA VAL A 187 -9.28 4.24 -21.71
C VAL A 187 -7.94 4.91 -21.47
N VAL A 188 -6.87 4.12 -21.40
CA VAL A 188 -5.50 4.55 -21.15
C VAL A 188 -4.53 3.83 -22.07
N ASP A 189 -3.30 4.33 -22.15
CA ASP A 189 -2.23 3.70 -22.90
C ASP A 189 -2.04 2.23 -22.49
N ASN A 190 -1.75 1.39 -23.49
CA ASN A 190 -1.56 -0.04 -23.32
C ASN A 190 -0.47 -0.34 -22.27
N VAL A 191 -0.74 -1.26 -21.34
CA VAL A 191 0.25 -1.71 -20.33
C VAL A 191 1.39 -2.52 -20.94
N TYR A 192 1.19 -3.09 -22.12
CA TYR A 192 2.14 -3.94 -22.83
C TYR A 192 2.11 -3.62 -24.35
N PRO A 193 2.53 -2.41 -24.76
CA PRO A 193 2.33 -1.91 -26.13
C PRO A 193 3.12 -2.71 -27.18
N ARG A 194 4.26 -3.29 -26.81
CA ARG A 194 5.12 -4.11 -27.68
C ARG A 194 5.68 -5.29 -26.91
N ILE A 195 6.11 -6.32 -27.63
CA ILE A 195 6.88 -7.41 -27.03
C ILE A 195 8.12 -6.80 -26.36
N ASP A 196 8.34 -7.18 -25.10
CA ASP A 196 9.41 -6.71 -24.23
C ASP A 196 9.32 -5.24 -23.78
N GLN A 197 8.17 -4.57 -23.95
CA GLN A 197 7.95 -3.21 -23.46
C GLN A 197 6.78 -3.16 -22.46
N LEU A 198 7.06 -2.72 -21.23
CA LEU A 198 6.06 -2.45 -20.19
C LEU A 198 5.79 -0.95 -20.08
N ASN A 199 4.51 -0.56 -20.03
CA ASN A 199 4.07 0.83 -19.85
C ASN A 199 2.97 0.92 -18.78
N ILE A 200 3.36 0.66 -17.52
CA ILE A 200 2.40 0.54 -16.41
C ILE A 200 2.00 1.87 -15.76
N LEU A 201 2.79 2.94 -15.94
CA LEU A 201 2.60 4.20 -15.23
C LEU A 201 1.26 4.90 -15.56
N PRO A 202 0.82 5.00 -16.83
CA PRO A 202 -0.46 5.63 -17.16
C PRO A 202 -1.63 4.89 -16.50
N THR A 203 -1.62 3.55 -16.59
CA THR A 203 -2.63 2.69 -15.98
C THR A 203 -2.62 2.82 -14.45
N ARG A 204 -1.45 2.75 -13.80
CA ARG A 204 -1.32 2.93 -12.34
C ARG A 204 -1.92 4.25 -11.88
N LYS A 205 -1.63 5.35 -12.58
CA LYS A 205 -2.16 6.68 -12.25
C LYS A 205 -3.69 6.71 -12.34
N VAL A 206 -4.27 6.14 -13.40
CA VAL A 206 -5.73 6.09 -13.55
C VAL A 206 -6.38 5.19 -12.51
N ILE A 207 -5.78 4.06 -12.14
CA ILE A 207 -6.28 3.22 -11.05
C ILE A 207 -6.37 4.03 -9.75
N GLN A 208 -5.33 4.79 -9.42
CA GLN A 208 -5.32 5.65 -8.23
C GLN A 208 -6.41 6.72 -8.30
N GLN A 209 -6.52 7.43 -9.43
CA GLN A 209 -7.55 8.47 -9.63
C GLN A 209 -8.97 7.91 -9.55
N VAL A 210 -9.22 6.75 -10.16
CA VAL A 210 -10.52 6.09 -10.12
C VAL A 210 -10.84 5.64 -8.71
N PHE A 211 -9.86 5.06 -8.00
CA PHE A 211 -10.06 4.71 -6.60
C PHE A 211 -10.37 5.94 -5.75
N GLU A 212 -9.59 7.01 -5.86
CA GLU A 212 -9.80 8.27 -5.17
C GLU A 212 -11.20 8.84 -5.39
N ALA A 213 -11.72 8.78 -6.63
CA ALA A 213 -13.08 9.21 -6.94
C ALA A 213 -14.17 8.33 -6.31
N HIS A 214 -13.87 7.06 -5.99
CA HIS A 214 -14.83 6.06 -5.51
C HIS A 214 -14.63 5.65 -4.03
N ILE A 215 -13.62 6.18 -3.33
CA ILE A 215 -13.40 6.08 -1.87
C ILE A 215 -14.66 6.52 -1.07
N VAL A 216 -15.55 7.27 -1.71
CA VAL A 216 -16.73 7.92 -1.14
C VAL A 216 -17.82 6.93 -0.68
N HIS A 217 -17.80 5.65 -1.10
CA HIS A 217 -18.91 4.71 -0.84
C HIS A 217 -18.84 3.92 0.49
N ALA A 218 -17.88 4.18 1.37
CA ALA A 218 -17.91 3.59 2.71
C ALA A 218 -18.81 4.39 3.66
N GLU A 219 -19.52 3.69 4.55
CA GLU A 219 -20.52 4.30 5.44
C GLU A 219 -19.90 5.40 6.32
N GLY A 220 -20.34 6.65 6.10
CA GLY A 220 -19.85 7.85 6.80
C GLY A 220 -18.75 8.64 6.08
N MET A 221 -18.17 8.14 4.98
CA MET A 221 -17.13 8.86 4.22
C MET A 221 -17.68 10.08 3.46
N ASP A 222 -18.96 10.07 3.06
CA ASP A 222 -19.62 11.22 2.45
C ASP A 222 -19.50 12.48 3.33
N LYS A 223 -19.76 12.32 4.64
CA LYS A 223 -19.67 13.41 5.62
C LYS A 223 -18.24 13.90 5.80
N ILE A 224 -17.26 12.99 5.69
CA ILE A 224 -15.84 13.36 5.76
C ILE A 224 -15.46 14.14 4.50
N ARG A 225 -15.96 13.76 3.33
CA ARG A 225 -15.71 14.49 2.07
C ARG A 225 -16.19 15.94 2.13
N GLU A 226 -17.29 16.22 2.84
CA GLU A 226 -17.82 17.58 3.02
C GLU A 226 -16.92 18.50 3.87
N VAL A 227 -16.08 17.93 4.75
CA VAL A 227 -15.23 18.71 5.67
C VAL A 227 -13.76 18.77 5.25
N VAL A 228 -13.31 17.91 4.34
CA VAL A 228 -11.92 17.87 3.87
C VAL A 228 -11.73 18.85 2.70
N ASP A 229 -10.74 19.73 2.80
CA ASP A 229 -10.45 20.79 1.81
C ASP A 229 -9.70 20.27 0.57
N SER A 230 -9.13 19.07 0.63
CA SER A 230 -8.38 18.41 -0.45
C SER A 230 -8.96 17.04 -0.79
N HIS A 231 -8.31 16.28 -1.68
CA HIS A 231 -8.74 14.92 -2.01
C HIS A 231 -8.33 13.94 -0.90
N ILE A 232 -9.18 12.95 -0.62
CA ILE A 232 -8.84 11.91 0.36
C ILE A 232 -7.86 10.94 -0.30
N VAL A 233 -6.65 10.85 0.24
CA VAL A 233 -5.60 9.97 -0.28
C VAL A 233 -5.69 8.61 0.41
N PRO A 234 -5.50 7.48 -0.28
CA PRO A 234 -5.37 6.20 0.41
C PRO A 234 -4.24 6.26 1.46
N THR A 235 -4.41 5.69 2.66
CA THR A 235 -3.33 5.70 3.69
C THR A 235 -2.02 5.12 3.16
N PRO A 236 -2.00 3.94 2.48
CA PRO A 236 -0.77 3.46 1.86
C PRO A 236 -0.27 4.41 0.75
N GLY A 237 -1.16 5.16 0.09
CA GLY A 237 -0.78 6.17 -0.91
C GLY A 237 0.01 7.29 -0.28
N SER A 238 -0.44 7.71 0.89
CA SER A 238 0.19 8.77 1.66
C SER A 238 1.56 8.32 2.19
N VAL A 239 1.67 7.11 2.73
CA VAL A 239 2.99 6.55 3.12
C VAL A 239 3.95 6.50 1.93
N MET A 240 3.49 6.08 0.75
CA MET A 240 4.31 6.09 -0.46
C MET A 240 4.80 7.50 -0.83
N LEU A 241 3.94 8.51 -0.78
CA LEU A 241 4.34 9.91 -1.04
C LEU A 241 5.42 10.37 -0.06
N ALA A 242 5.30 9.99 1.21
CA ALA A 242 6.32 10.29 2.22
C ALA A 242 7.63 9.54 1.95
N THR A 243 7.57 8.27 1.55
CA THR A 243 8.76 7.48 1.16
C THR A 243 9.45 8.07 -0.07
N GLU A 244 8.70 8.49 -1.09
CA GLU A 244 9.25 9.17 -2.27
C GLU A 244 9.86 10.52 -1.88
N LEU A 245 9.23 11.29 -1.00
CA LEU A 245 9.76 12.57 -0.52
C LEU A 245 11.12 12.42 0.19
N LEU A 246 11.33 11.34 0.95
CA LEU A 246 12.61 11.08 1.61
C LEU A 246 13.77 10.87 0.65
N THR A 247 13.49 10.48 -0.59
CA THR A 247 14.53 10.25 -1.60
C THR A 247 15.26 11.52 -2.03
N GLU A 248 14.73 12.70 -1.68
CA GLU A 248 15.44 13.97 -1.81
C GLU A 248 16.63 14.10 -0.85
N VAL A 249 16.66 13.29 0.22
CA VAL A 249 17.71 13.32 1.25
C VAL A 249 18.51 12.02 1.25
N CYS A 250 17.83 10.87 1.21
CA CYS A 250 18.49 9.56 1.24
C CYS A 250 17.99 8.66 0.10
N LYS A 251 18.90 8.16 -0.73
CA LYS A 251 18.57 7.18 -1.78
C LYS A 251 18.36 5.80 -1.19
N ASP A 252 17.63 4.96 -1.92
CA ASP A 252 17.43 3.53 -1.62
C ASP A 252 16.73 3.29 -0.27
N VAL A 253 15.47 3.70 -0.22
CA VAL A 253 14.63 3.70 0.99
C VAL A 253 13.60 2.57 0.93
N LEU A 254 13.47 1.85 2.04
CA LEU A 254 12.41 0.88 2.30
C LEU A 254 11.57 1.36 3.49
N THR A 255 10.27 1.52 3.32
CA THR A 255 9.33 1.82 4.41
C THR A 255 8.40 0.63 4.61
N ILE A 256 8.23 0.22 5.86
CA ILE A 256 7.30 -0.83 6.27
C ILE A 256 6.29 -0.23 7.24
N ASP A 257 5.00 -0.35 6.93
CA ASP A 257 3.88 0.02 7.79
C ASP A 257 3.20 -1.26 8.29
N VAL A 258 3.39 -1.58 9.57
CA VAL A 258 2.75 -2.75 10.19
C VAL A 258 1.54 -2.28 10.99
N GLY A 259 0.35 -2.49 10.40
CA GLY A 259 -0.93 -2.08 10.96
C GLY A 259 -1.78 -3.23 11.49
N GLY A 260 -2.93 -2.88 12.07
CA GLY A 260 -3.90 -3.87 12.56
C GLY A 260 -4.65 -4.61 11.45
N ALA A 261 -4.75 -4.03 10.25
CA ALA A 261 -5.49 -4.62 9.13
C ALA A 261 -4.59 -5.11 7.98
N THR A 262 -3.49 -4.41 7.70
CA THR A 262 -2.56 -4.70 6.61
C THR A 262 -1.11 -4.52 7.08
N THR A 263 -0.18 -5.18 6.40
CA THR A 263 1.23 -4.81 6.42
C THR A 263 1.63 -4.31 5.04
N ASP A 264 2.05 -3.06 4.94
CA ASP A 264 2.39 -2.41 3.66
C ASP A 264 3.90 -2.23 3.54
N VAL A 265 4.45 -2.52 2.36
CA VAL A 265 5.89 -2.40 2.06
C VAL A 265 6.08 -1.48 0.87
N HIS A 266 6.89 -0.45 1.05
CA HIS A 266 7.18 0.60 0.07
C HIS A 266 8.68 0.64 -0.18
N SER A 267 9.10 0.49 -1.44
CA SER A 267 10.51 0.63 -1.81
C SER A 267 10.68 1.70 -2.90
N VAL A 268 11.70 2.52 -2.73
CA VAL A 268 12.15 3.48 -3.75
C VAL A 268 13.64 3.29 -3.97
N THR A 269 13.98 2.54 -5.02
CA THR A 269 15.35 2.15 -5.37
C THR A 269 15.44 1.70 -6.83
N GLN A 270 16.57 1.96 -7.48
CA GLN A 270 16.90 1.42 -8.80
C GLN A 270 17.46 -0.01 -8.73
N GLY A 271 17.76 -0.50 -7.52
CA GLY A 271 18.50 -1.75 -7.33
C GLY A 271 19.97 -1.62 -7.72
N SER A 272 20.67 -2.75 -7.67
CA SER A 272 22.08 -2.85 -7.99
C SER A 272 22.30 -3.06 -9.48
N GLU A 273 23.43 -2.54 -10.01
CA GLU A 273 23.81 -2.76 -11.40
C GLU A 273 24.02 -4.26 -11.70
N GLU A 274 24.50 -5.02 -10.72
CA GLU A 274 24.74 -6.47 -10.85
C GLU A 274 23.43 -7.24 -11.10
N ILE A 275 22.42 -7.02 -10.26
CA ILE A 275 21.11 -7.66 -10.42
C ILE A 275 20.39 -7.14 -11.66
N GLY A 276 20.50 -5.84 -11.96
CA GLY A 276 19.92 -5.24 -13.15
C GLY A 276 20.35 -5.91 -14.46
N ARG A 277 21.59 -6.43 -14.53
CA ARG A 277 22.10 -7.15 -15.71
C ARG A 277 21.49 -8.55 -15.91
N ILE A 278 20.95 -9.15 -14.86
CA ILE A 278 20.37 -10.50 -14.88
C ILE A 278 18.86 -10.50 -14.65
N LEU A 279 18.25 -9.31 -14.58
CA LEU A 279 16.83 -9.13 -14.32
C LEU A 279 16.00 -9.55 -15.54
N VAL A 280 15.06 -10.48 -15.34
CA VAL A 280 14.23 -11.06 -16.41
C VAL A 280 13.15 -10.09 -16.90
N SER A 281 12.69 -9.16 -16.04
CA SER A 281 11.67 -8.18 -16.38
C SER A 281 11.93 -6.89 -15.62
N PRO A 282 11.80 -5.70 -16.23
CA PRO A 282 12.05 -4.45 -15.54
C PRO A 282 11.05 -4.26 -14.38
N GLU A 283 11.53 -3.72 -13.27
CA GLU A 283 10.72 -3.37 -12.11
C GLU A 283 10.68 -1.84 -11.96
N PRO A 284 9.56 -1.26 -11.47
CA PRO A 284 9.50 0.17 -11.22
C PRO A 284 10.45 0.58 -10.10
N GLU A 285 11.00 1.80 -10.16
CA GLU A 285 11.82 2.39 -9.10
C GLU A 285 11.04 2.46 -7.78
N ALA A 286 9.82 2.98 -7.86
CA ALA A 286 8.88 3.17 -6.77
C ALA A 286 7.84 2.04 -6.78
N LYS A 287 7.98 1.08 -5.86
CA LYS A 287 7.09 -0.10 -5.73
C LYS A 287 6.40 -0.10 -4.38
N ARG A 288 5.15 -0.52 -4.35
CA ARG A 288 4.40 -0.79 -3.13
C ARG A 288 3.73 -2.15 -3.21
N THR A 289 3.70 -2.85 -2.08
CA THR A 289 2.88 -4.05 -1.86
C THR A 289 2.01 -3.85 -0.63
N VAL A 290 0.75 -4.31 -0.69
CA VAL A 290 -0.23 -4.25 0.39
C VAL A 290 -0.59 -5.68 0.79
N GLU A 291 -0.13 -6.14 1.95
CA GLU A 291 -0.36 -7.50 2.43
C GLU A 291 -1.60 -7.52 3.33
N GLY A 292 -2.76 -7.69 2.68
CA GLY A 292 -4.06 -7.69 3.36
C GLY A 292 -4.29 -8.88 4.29
N ASP A 293 -3.54 -9.97 4.14
CA ASP A 293 -3.57 -11.14 5.02
C ASP A 293 -2.63 -11.02 6.21
N LEU A 294 -1.76 -10.00 6.26
CA LEU A 294 -0.74 -9.80 7.30
C LEU A 294 -1.07 -8.65 8.28
N GLY A 295 -2.35 -8.43 8.55
CA GLY A 295 -2.79 -7.46 9.57
C GLY A 295 -2.75 -8.04 10.99
N LEU A 296 -2.16 -7.32 11.94
CA LEU A 296 -1.93 -7.86 13.28
C LEU A 296 -3.19 -8.06 14.12
N TYR A 297 -4.32 -7.44 13.77
CA TYR A 297 -5.57 -7.56 14.53
C TYR A 297 -6.67 -8.25 13.74
N ILE A 298 -7.05 -7.68 12.59
CA ILE A 298 -8.15 -8.18 11.76
C ILE A 298 -7.83 -9.56 11.18
N ASN A 299 -6.57 -9.80 10.83
CA ASN A 299 -6.12 -10.99 10.10
C ASN A 299 -5.06 -11.79 10.88
N HIS A 300 -5.03 -11.65 12.21
CA HIS A 300 -3.97 -12.24 13.05
C HIS A 300 -3.89 -13.77 12.94
N GLU A 301 -5.03 -14.44 12.75
CA GLU A 301 -5.11 -15.89 12.51
C GLU A 301 -4.28 -16.34 11.29
N ASN A 302 -4.29 -15.57 10.20
CA ASN A 302 -3.48 -15.89 9.02
C ASN A 302 -1.98 -15.84 9.35
N ILE A 303 -1.57 -14.95 10.26
CA ILE A 303 -0.18 -14.83 10.69
C ILE A 303 0.19 -15.99 11.60
N LEU A 304 -0.72 -16.41 12.50
CA LEU A 304 -0.55 -17.58 13.35
C LEU A 304 -0.32 -18.85 12.51
N ASP A 305 -1.06 -19.01 11.41
CA ASP A 305 -0.90 -20.12 10.47
C ASP A 305 0.47 -20.15 9.76
N LEU A 306 1.21 -19.04 9.73
CA LEU A 306 2.57 -19.00 9.17
C LEU A 306 3.64 -19.53 10.14
N PHE A 307 3.32 -19.68 11.42
CA PHE A 307 4.24 -20.24 12.40
C PHE A 307 4.30 -21.77 12.29
N GLN A 308 5.51 -22.29 12.29
CA GLN A 308 5.74 -23.71 12.45
C GLN A 308 5.52 -24.11 13.92
N LYS A 309 5.28 -25.39 14.16
CA LYS A 309 5.08 -25.93 15.52
C LYS A 309 6.24 -25.56 16.44
N GLY A 310 5.97 -24.86 17.54
CA GLY A 310 6.97 -24.42 18.52
C GLY A 310 7.69 -23.10 18.15
N GLU A 311 7.44 -22.54 16.96
CA GLU A 311 8.07 -21.29 16.52
C GLU A 311 7.49 -20.09 17.28
N LEU A 312 6.17 -20.04 17.48
CA LEU A 312 5.51 -18.92 18.18
C LEU A 312 5.93 -18.83 19.65
N GLU A 313 6.01 -19.97 20.34
CA GLU A 313 6.50 -20.07 21.73
C GLU A 313 7.95 -19.56 21.83
N LYS A 314 8.78 -19.93 20.86
CA LYS A 314 10.19 -19.52 20.83
C LYS A 314 10.35 -18.04 20.57
N GLU A 315 9.62 -17.49 19.59
CA GLU A 315 9.74 -16.08 19.20
C GLU A 315 9.11 -15.16 20.24
N SER A 316 7.97 -15.53 20.85
CA SER A 316 7.33 -14.74 21.90
C SER A 316 7.98 -14.93 23.29
N GLY A 317 8.68 -16.04 23.52
CA GLY A 317 9.21 -16.42 24.82
C GLY A 317 8.13 -16.78 25.85
N LEU A 318 6.91 -17.10 25.39
CA LEU A 318 5.77 -17.48 26.21
C LEU A 318 5.54 -19.00 26.20
N SER A 319 4.99 -19.52 27.29
CA SER A 319 4.51 -20.90 27.35
C SER A 319 3.25 -21.07 26.48
N LYS A 320 2.90 -22.32 26.20
CA LYS A 320 1.68 -22.62 25.45
C LYS A 320 0.42 -22.15 26.19
N GLU A 321 0.39 -22.32 27.51
CA GLU A 321 -0.73 -21.89 28.34
C GLU A 321 -0.87 -20.36 28.37
N GLU A 322 0.25 -19.62 28.39
CA GLU A 322 0.24 -18.16 28.33
C GLU A 322 -0.27 -17.66 26.98
N LEU A 323 0.17 -18.27 25.88
CA LEU A 323 -0.32 -17.95 24.54
C LEU A 323 -1.82 -18.19 24.38
N GLU A 324 -2.34 -19.32 24.90
CA GLU A 324 -3.77 -19.63 24.85
C GLU A 324 -4.62 -18.57 25.59
N ILE A 325 -4.11 -18.02 26.70
CA ILE A 325 -4.78 -16.94 27.45
C ILE A 325 -4.79 -15.64 26.66
N GLU A 326 -3.63 -15.20 26.13
CA GLU A 326 -3.54 -13.93 25.41
C GLU A 326 -4.30 -13.96 24.08
N LEU A 327 -4.35 -15.11 23.40
CA LEU A 327 -5.13 -15.28 22.17
C LEU A 327 -6.65 -15.25 22.42
N ALA A 328 -7.10 -15.72 23.59
CA ALA A 328 -8.52 -15.71 23.94
C ALA A 328 -9.08 -14.29 24.18
N ASP A 329 -8.23 -13.34 24.59
CA ASP A 329 -8.57 -11.92 24.83
C ASP A 329 -7.79 -10.99 23.87
N TYR A 330 -7.53 -11.45 22.64
CA TYR A 330 -6.70 -10.72 21.70
C TYR A 330 -7.38 -9.43 21.22
N GLY A 331 -6.81 -8.30 21.63
CA GLY A 331 -7.31 -6.96 21.33
C GLY A 331 -6.47 -6.19 20.30
N PRO A 332 -6.99 -5.05 19.79
CA PRO A 332 -6.26 -4.20 18.85
C PRO A 332 -5.05 -3.49 19.47
N ILE A 333 -5.04 -3.33 20.80
CA ILE A 333 -3.95 -2.70 21.54
C ILE A 333 -3.55 -3.66 22.66
N PRO A 334 -2.27 -4.08 22.74
CA PRO A 334 -1.81 -4.95 23.81
C PRO A 334 -1.85 -4.21 25.15
N THR A 335 -2.48 -4.83 26.17
CA THR A 335 -2.72 -4.20 27.48
C THR A 335 -1.72 -4.63 28.56
N ASN A 336 -1.04 -5.76 28.36
CA ASN A 336 -0.11 -6.35 29.31
C ASN A 336 1.19 -6.81 28.62
N GLU A 337 2.20 -7.20 29.41
CA GLU A 337 3.53 -7.58 28.88
C GLU A 337 3.53 -8.87 28.04
N ASN A 338 2.69 -9.85 28.36
CA ASN A 338 2.57 -11.07 27.57
C ASN A 338 1.88 -10.77 26.23
N ALA A 339 0.82 -9.96 26.23
CA ALA A 339 0.20 -9.46 25.01
C ALA A 339 1.23 -8.73 24.14
N LYS A 340 2.08 -7.85 24.71
CA LYS A 340 3.14 -7.16 23.95
C LYS A 340 4.12 -8.14 23.31
N LYS A 341 4.56 -9.17 24.03
CA LYS A 341 5.45 -10.22 23.49
C LYS A 341 4.80 -11.01 22.36
N LEU A 342 3.53 -11.37 22.50
CA LEU A 342 2.76 -12.01 21.43
C LEU A 342 2.66 -11.09 20.21
N VAL A 343 2.28 -9.82 20.39
CA VAL A 343 2.18 -8.85 19.30
C VAL A 343 3.53 -8.61 18.64
N SER A 344 4.64 -8.54 19.38
CA SER A 344 5.99 -8.44 18.82
C SER A 344 6.33 -9.65 17.94
N ALA A 345 6.05 -10.89 18.40
CA ALA A 345 6.29 -12.09 17.59
C ALA A 345 5.47 -12.07 16.29
N LEU A 346 4.19 -11.70 16.36
CA LEU A 346 3.32 -11.55 15.19
C LEU A 346 3.82 -10.44 14.25
N ALA A 347 4.23 -9.29 14.80
CA ALA A 347 4.78 -8.16 14.06
C ALA A 347 6.05 -8.56 13.30
N LYS A 348 6.96 -9.29 13.95
CA LYS A 348 8.16 -9.84 13.31
C LYS A 348 7.81 -10.74 12.13
N LYS A 349 6.85 -11.66 12.33
CA LYS A 349 6.45 -12.61 11.28
C LYS A 349 5.80 -11.90 10.09
N ALA A 350 4.92 -10.94 10.34
CA ALA A 350 4.28 -10.11 9.32
C ALA A 350 5.31 -9.27 8.55
N LEU A 351 6.22 -8.61 9.26
CA LEU A 351 7.30 -7.80 8.70
C LEU A 351 8.22 -8.63 7.80
N ILE A 352 8.74 -9.76 8.28
CA ILE A 352 9.63 -10.60 7.46
C ILE A 352 8.88 -11.17 6.26
N THR A 353 7.66 -11.67 6.45
CA THR A 353 6.88 -12.26 5.36
C THR A 353 6.53 -11.24 4.28
N SER A 354 6.09 -10.05 4.67
CA SER A 354 5.74 -8.96 3.74
C SER A 354 6.96 -8.50 2.94
N VAL A 355 8.13 -8.33 3.58
CA VAL A 355 9.36 -7.96 2.87
C VAL A 355 9.81 -9.07 1.92
N HIS A 356 9.69 -10.35 2.30
CA HIS A 356 10.00 -11.48 1.42
C HIS A 356 9.08 -11.55 0.20
N ARG A 357 7.79 -11.23 0.36
CA ARG A 357 6.81 -11.18 -0.74
C ARG A 357 7.03 -9.97 -1.64
N HIS A 358 7.48 -8.85 -1.08
CA HIS A 358 7.83 -7.64 -1.83
C HIS A 358 9.11 -7.81 -2.65
N ALA A 359 10.12 -8.47 -2.05
CA ALA A 359 11.43 -8.69 -2.65
C ALA A 359 11.40 -9.71 -3.79
N GLY A 360 12.24 -9.44 -4.79
CA GLY A 360 12.57 -10.41 -5.83
C GLY A 360 13.40 -11.56 -5.32
N HIS A 361 13.67 -12.52 -6.21
CA HIS A 361 14.44 -13.71 -5.92
C HIS A 361 15.28 -14.13 -7.13
N LEU A 362 16.30 -14.93 -6.87
CA LEU A 362 17.12 -15.56 -7.90
C LEU A 362 16.45 -16.86 -8.37
N ILE A 363 16.44 -17.05 -9.69
CA ILE A 363 16.01 -18.27 -10.35
C ILE A 363 17.15 -18.84 -11.19
N ASP A 364 17.07 -20.13 -11.45
CA ASP A 364 18.03 -20.84 -12.28
C ASP A 364 17.42 -21.19 -13.63
N LEU A 365 18.03 -20.68 -14.69
CA LEU A 365 17.68 -20.97 -16.07
C LEU A 365 18.63 -22.04 -16.63
N PHE A 366 18.04 -23.08 -17.21
CA PHE A 366 18.76 -24.21 -17.77
C PHE A 366 18.86 -24.09 -19.28
N PHE A 367 20.08 -23.95 -19.79
CA PHE A 367 20.38 -23.91 -21.21
C PHE A 367 21.19 -25.14 -21.64
N SER A 368 21.28 -25.38 -22.94
CA SER A 368 22.11 -26.46 -23.51
C SER A 368 23.59 -26.37 -23.08
N GLY A 369 24.08 -25.18 -22.75
CA GLY A 369 25.43 -24.93 -22.23
C GLY A 369 25.57 -24.93 -20.70
N GLY A 370 24.51 -25.27 -19.95
CA GLY A 370 24.53 -25.33 -18.48
C GLY A 370 23.56 -24.36 -17.79
N LYS A 371 23.75 -24.24 -16.47
CA LYS A 371 22.92 -23.45 -15.56
C LYS A 371 23.38 -21.99 -15.54
N LYS A 372 22.46 -21.04 -15.71
CA LYS A 372 22.69 -19.60 -15.49
C LYS A 372 21.67 -19.05 -14.50
N SER A 373 22.09 -18.21 -13.57
CA SER A 373 21.18 -17.54 -12.65
C SER A 373 20.60 -16.27 -13.28
N ALA A 374 19.33 -15.99 -12.98
CA ALA A 374 18.61 -14.80 -13.37
C ALA A 374 17.81 -14.26 -12.17
N ALA A 375 17.46 -12.98 -12.20
CA ALA A 375 16.69 -12.32 -11.14
C ALA A 375 15.25 -12.06 -11.59
N VAL A 376 14.30 -12.25 -10.69
CA VAL A 376 12.88 -11.93 -10.91
C VAL A 376 12.35 -11.10 -9.75
N GLY A 377 11.67 -9.99 -10.06
CA GLY A 377 11.06 -9.11 -9.06
C GLY A 377 12.01 -8.04 -8.55
N LYS A 378 11.55 -7.29 -7.53
CA LYS A 378 12.19 -6.08 -7.04
C LYS A 378 13.52 -6.36 -6.35
N ASP A 379 14.59 -5.71 -6.81
CA ASP A 379 15.88 -5.76 -6.13
C ASP A 379 15.90 -4.79 -4.95
N LEU A 380 16.02 -5.31 -3.72
CA LEU A 380 16.20 -4.52 -2.50
C LEU A 380 17.63 -4.56 -1.97
N THR A 381 18.58 -5.18 -2.67
CA THR A 381 19.97 -5.34 -2.20
C THR A 381 20.70 -4.01 -2.02
N SER A 382 20.25 -2.95 -2.71
CA SER A 382 20.81 -1.59 -2.60
C SER A 382 20.19 -0.75 -1.49
N ILE A 383 19.13 -1.23 -0.82
CA ILE A 383 18.48 -0.50 0.28
C ILE A 383 19.50 -0.20 1.38
N LYS A 384 19.61 1.08 1.74
CA LYS A 384 20.48 1.57 2.82
C LYS A 384 19.68 2.03 4.04
N VAL A 385 18.47 2.53 3.82
CA VAL A 385 17.62 3.10 4.86
C VAL A 385 16.33 2.30 4.95
N VAL A 386 16.03 1.82 6.15
CA VAL A 386 14.79 1.11 6.46
C VAL A 386 14.00 1.91 7.49
N ILE A 387 12.74 2.18 7.19
CA ILE A 387 11.85 2.98 8.04
C ILE A 387 10.67 2.14 8.46
N GLY A 388 10.42 2.09 9.77
CA GLY A 388 9.21 1.51 10.34
C GLY A 388 8.20 2.59 10.69
N THR A 389 6.96 2.41 10.27
CA THR A 389 5.79 3.14 10.75
C THR A 389 4.68 2.14 11.09
N GLY A 390 3.48 2.64 11.41
CA GLY A 390 2.39 1.81 11.87
C GLY A 390 2.42 1.61 13.39
N GLY A 391 1.24 1.39 13.97
CA GLY A 391 1.09 1.28 15.42
C GLY A 391 1.96 0.18 16.05
N ALA A 392 2.22 -0.91 15.33
CA ALA A 392 3.03 -2.00 15.87
C ALA A 392 4.51 -1.62 16.00
N LEU A 393 5.13 -1.09 14.94
CA LEU A 393 6.56 -0.76 14.95
C LEU A 393 6.88 0.48 15.78
N THR A 394 5.94 1.41 15.89
CA THR A 394 6.15 2.69 16.61
C THR A 394 5.87 2.59 18.10
N GLN A 395 4.99 1.68 18.53
CA GLN A 395 4.59 1.55 19.94
C GLN A 395 5.28 0.39 20.68
N LEU A 396 5.81 -0.60 19.97
CA LEU A 396 6.59 -1.68 20.57
C LEU A 396 8.02 -1.22 20.86
N GLU A 397 8.57 -1.64 22.00
CA GLU A 397 9.92 -1.24 22.44
C GLU A 397 11.03 -1.80 21.55
N ASP A 398 10.77 -2.92 20.85
CA ASP A 398 11.70 -3.64 20.00
C ASP A 398 11.56 -3.32 18.50
N GLY A 399 10.78 -2.29 18.12
CA GLY A 399 10.52 -1.94 16.73
C GLY A 399 11.78 -1.78 15.86
N LEU A 400 12.84 -1.18 16.41
CA LEU A 400 14.14 -1.08 15.72
C LEU A 400 14.83 -2.43 15.56
N GLU A 401 14.74 -3.33 16.54
CA GLU A 401 15.31 -4.68 16.46
C GLU A 401 14.58 -5.50 15.38
N LEU A 402 13.26 -5.35 15.28
CA LEU A 402 12.45 -5.98 14.25
C LEU A 402 12.91 -5.56 12.84
N LEU A 403 13.11 -4.26 12.59
CA LEU A 403 13.62 -3.77 11.31
C LEU A 403 15.03 -4.32 11.00
N ASN A 404 15.91 -4.35 11.99
CA ASN A 404 17.28 -4.86 11.84
C ASN A 404 17.34 -6.38 11.62
N SER A 405 16.24 -7.11 11.85
CA SER A 405 16.17 -8.55 11.58
C SER A 405 15.98 -8.89 10.08
N ILE A 406 15.65 -7.91 9.23
CA ILE A 406 15.35 -8.12 7.81
C ILE A 406 16.52 -8.79 7.06
N PRO A 407 17.77 -8.29 7.10
CA PRO A 407 18.88 -8.90 6.37
C PRO A 407 19.13 -10.35 6.82
N GLY A 408 19.07 -10.59 8.13
CA GLY A 408 19.29 -11.91 8.74
C GLY A 408 18.22 -12.95 8.40
N SER A 409 17.10 -12.55 7.80
CA SER A 409 16.06 -13.48 7.35
C SER A 409 16.33 -14.10 5.98
N ASN A 410 17.36 -13.62 5.26
CA ASN A 410 17.69 -14.11 3.93
C ASN A 410 18.34 -15.51 3.99
N LYS A 411 17.80 -16.46 3.21
CA LYS A 411 18.37 -17.81 3.06
C LYS A 411 19.27 -17.94 1.81
N GLY A 412 19.53 -16.83 1.12
CA GLY A 412 20.40 -16.74 -0.05
C GLY A 412 19.68 -16.76 -1.40
N ASP A 413 18.36 -16.92 -1.40
CA ASP A 413 17.53 -16.94 -2.61
C ASP A 413 16.81 -15.61 -2.87
N ARG A 414 16.74 -14.71 -1.89
CA ARG A 414 15.98 -13.45 -1.97
C ARG A 414 16.89 -12.24 -2.18
N LEU A 415 16.37 -11.26 -2.92
CA LEU A 415 17.01 -9.96 -3.17
C LEU A 415 16.67 -8.97 -2.04
N LEU A 416 17.10 -9.30 -0.82
CA LEU A 416 16.81 -8.53 0.39
C LEU A 416 17.88 -7.46 0.66
N PRO A 417 17.55 -6.44 1.49
CA PRO A 417 18.55 -5.54 2.05
C PRO A 417 19.70 -6.31 2.70
N GLN A 418 20.92 -5.80 2.53
CA GLN A 418 22.13 -6.41 3.06
C GLN A 418 22.40 -5.94 4.50
N ASP A 419 23.36 -6.55 5.17
CA ASP A 419 23.82 -6.07 6.48
C ASP A 419 24.31 -4.62 6.40
N GLY A 420 24.12 -3.86 7.49
CA GLY A 420 24.54 -2.46 7.56
C GLY A 420 23.47 -1.44 7.16
N ILE A 421 22.21 -1.86 7.04
CA ILE A 421 21.08 -0.92 6.93
C ILE A 421 21.03 0.05 8.13
N LYS A 422 20.60 1.28 7.88
CA LYS A 422 20.24 2.24 8.93
C LYS A 422 18.72 2.18 9.14
N ALA A 423 18.31 1.70 10.32
CA ALA A 423 16.90 1.58 10.68
C ALA A 423 16.40 2.80 11.46
N TYR A 424 15.21 3.31 11.11
CA TYR A 424 14.56 4.44 11.76
C TYR A 424 13.08 4.13 12.03
N LEU A 425 12.51 4.75 13.06
CA LEU A 425 11.08 4.66 13.37
C LEU A 425 10.44 6.04 13.25
N ASP A 426 9.23 6.09 12.72
CA ASP A 426 8.35 7.26 12.73
C ASP A 426 7.83 7.50 14.15
N LYS A 427 8.63 8.18 14.99
CA LYS A 427 8.38 8.31 16.43
C LYS A 427 7.07 9.02 16.76
N ASP A 428 6.68 9.97 15.92
CA ASP A 428 5.46 10.74 16.10
C ASP A 428 4.23 10.06 15.46
N TYR A 429 4.43 8.95 14.74
CA TYR A 429 3.41 8.25 13.95
C TYR A 429 2.62 9.19 13.02
N ILE A 430 3.37 9.97 12.22
CA ILE A 430 2.84 11.02 11.32
C ILE A 430 3.21 10.81 9.86
N MET A 431 3.88 9.72 9.48
CA MET A 431 4.40 9.53 8.12
C MET A 431 3.29 9.56 7.06
N ALA A 432 2.15 8.90 7.30
CA ALA A 432 1.00 8.98 6.39
C ALA A 432 0.42 10.40 6.36
N SER A 433 0.34 11.09 7.49
CA SER A 433 -0.12 12.49 7.55
C SER A 433 0.79 13.44 6.75
N LEU A 434 2.11 13.27 6.85
CA LEU A 434 3.10 14.05 6.11
C LEU A 434 3.11 13.74 4.61
N GLY A 435 2.77 12.51 4.24
CA GLY A 435 2.52 12.13 2.86
C GLY A 435 1.44 12.98 2.18
N VAL A 436 0.27 13.11 2.81
CA VAL A 436 -0.80 14.00 2.30
C VAL A 436 -0.37 15.46 2.36
N LEU A 437 0.25 15.88 3.46
CA LEU A 437 0.71 17.25 3.64
C LEU A 437 1.70 17.68 2.53
N SER A 438 2.55 16.75 2.06
CA SER A 438 3.55 17.01 1.03
C SER A 438 2.98 17.43 -0.32
N MET A 439 1.71 17.11 -0.60
CA MET A 439 1.03 17.49 -1.84
C MET A 439 0.86 19.02 -1.96
N GLU A 440 0.84 19.72 -0.84
CA GLU A 440 0.69 21.18 -0.79
C GLU A 440 1.89 21.87 -0.13
N TYR A 441 2.47 21.26 0.91
CA TYR A 441 3.53 21.83 1.73
C TYR A 441 4.79 20.95 1.72
N LYS A 442 5.30 20.65 0.52
CA LYS A 442 6.41 19.71 0.29
C LYS A 442 7.63 19.94 1.19
N GLU A 443 8.17 21.17 1.23
CA GLU A 443 9.36 21.49 2.04
C GLU A 443 9.11 21.34 3.55
N ALA A 444 7.91 21.70 3.99
CA ALA A 444 7.54 21.59 5.40
C ALA A 444 7.34 20.12 5.82
N ALA A 445 6.67 19.35 4.96
CA ALA A 445 6.49 17.92 5.16
C ALA A 445 7.84 17.19 5.26
N LEU A 446 8.81 17.52 4.40
CA LEU A 446 10.14 16.92 4.44
C LEU A 446 10.85 17.22 5.78
N LYS A 447 10.86 18.47 6.23
CA LYS A 447 11.48 18.84 7.52
C LYS A 447 10.84 18.13 8.71
N LEU A 448 9.50 18.08 8.73
CA LEU A 448 8.76 17.38 9.79
C LEU A 448 9.03 15.87 9.76
N LEU A 449 9.17 15.29 8.57
CA LEU A 449 9.44 13.87 8.40
C LEU A 449 10.84 13.51 8.92
N LEU A 450 11.85 14.32 8.58
CA LEU A 450 13.20 14.17 9.12
C LEU A 450 13.22 14.30 10.65
N ASN A 451 12.46 15.25 11.20
CA ASN A 451 12.36 15.43 12.66
C ASN A 451 11.73 14.21 13.36
N SER A 452 10.61 13.68 12.84
CA SER A 452 9.96 12.47 13.41
C SER A 452 10.90 11.26 13.39
N LEU A 453 11.63 11.08 12.28
CA LEU A 453 12.57 9.98 12.11
C LEU A 453 13.87 10.18 12.88
N GLY A 454 14.16 11.41 13.34
CA GLY A 454 15.45 11.78 13.92
C GLY A 454 16.62 11.66 12.93
N LEU A 455 16.35 11.93 11.65
CA LEU A 455 17.34 11.90 10.56
C LEU A 455 18.00 13.28 10.42
N ASP A 456 19.33 13.35 10.47
CA ASP A 456 20.07 14.54 10.03
C ASP A 456 20.42 14.37 8.53
N PRO A 457 20.01 15.30 7.64
CA PRO A 457 20.41 15.26 6.23
C PRO A 457 21.92 15.09 6.01
N LYS A 458 22.74 15.59 6.93
CA LYS A 458 24.20 15.45 6.87
C LYS A 458 24.69 14.01 6.97
N ASP A 459 23.87 13.10 7.50
CA ASP A 459 24.20 11.67 7.58
C ASP A 459 24.22 10.99 6.19
N PHE A 460 23.81 11.72 5.15
CA PHE A 460 23.65 11.25 3.76
C PHE A 460 24.29 12.18 2.72
N GLU A 461 24.99 13.23 3.16
CA GLU A 461 25.89 14.01 2.30
C GLU A 461 27.21 13.23 2.15
N ASP A 462 27.43 12.62 0.98
CA ASP A 462 28.70 11.94 0.62
C ASP A 462 29.88 12.93 0.45
#